data_AF-Q2PY01-F1
#
_entry.id   AF-Q2PY01-F1
#
_cell.length_a   1.000
_cell.length_b   1.000
_cell.length_c   1.000
_cell.angle_alpha   90.00
_cell.angle_beta   90.00
_cell.angle_gamma   90.00
#
_symmetry.space_group_name_H-M   'P 1'
#
loop_
_entity.id
_entity.type
_entity.pdbx_description
1 polymer ?
#
loop_
_entity_poly.entity_id
_entity_poly.type
_entity_poly.pdbx_seq_one_letter_code
_entity_poly.pdbx_strand_id
1 'polypeptide(L)' 'MIGEPALLDGDRGAAAIFARTALEIFELPFAAYVSLTEEEPEIALKVQIALSRVLGARLRGADALTWELDS' A
#
# COMPACT_ATOMS: atom_id res chain seq x y z
N MET A 1 3.25 -4.83 -0.06
CA MET A 1 2.22 -5.41 0.81
C MET A 1 1.00 -5.58 -0.08
N ILE A 2 -0.24 -5.59 0.42
CA ILE A 2 -1.42 -5.75 -0.42
C ILE A 2 -2.11 -4.40 -0.53
N GLY A 3 -2.23 -3.86 -1.75
CA GLY A 3 -3.11 -2.71 -2.02
C GLY A 3 -2.57 -1.31 -1.69
N GLU A 4 -1.27 -1.12 -1.39
CA GLU A 4 -0.73 0.25 -1.18
C GLU A 4 -0.98 1.22 -2.35
N PRO A 5 -0.81 0.81 -3.62
CA PRO A 5 -1.11 1.70 -4.74
C PRO A 5 -2.60 2.07 -4.77
N ALA A 6 -3.49 1.15 -4.37
CA ALA A 6 -4.93 1.36 -4.36
C ALA A 6 -5.37 2.47 -3.37
N LEU A 7 -4.54 2.83 -2.40
CA LEU A 7 -4.80 3.98 -1.52
C LEU A 7 -4.43 5.32 -2.16
N LEU A 8 -3.64 5.32 -3.24
CA LEU A 8 -3.23 6.53 -3.95
C LEU A 8 -4.24 6.92 -5.04
N ASP A 9 -4.75 5.93 -5.79
CA ASP A 9 -5.57 6.16 -6.98
C ASP A 9 -6.91 5.40 -6.98
N GLY A 10 -7.17 4.58 -5.96
CA GLY A 10 -8.36 3.74 -5.88
C GLY A 10 -8.31 2.49 -6.78
N ASP A 11 -7.22 2.28 -7.54
CA ASP A 11 -7.10 1.15 -8.45
C ASP A 11 -6.64 -0.12 -7.73
N ARG A 12 -7.43 -1.18 -7.87
CA ARG A 12 -7.14 -2.48 -7.27
C ARG A 12 -6.16 -3.19 -8.19
N GLY A 13 -4.87 -3.09 -7.89
CA GLY A 13 -3.79 -3.65 -8.71
C GLY A 13 -4.01 -5.09 -9.22
N ALA A 14 -3.33 -5.44 -10.31
CA ALA A 14 -3.68 -6.55 -11.21
C ALA A 14 -3.47 -7.99 -10.71
N ALA A 15 -2.86 -8.22 -9.54
CA ALA A 15 -2.51 -9.57 -9.08
C ALA A 15 -3.52 -10.11 -8.06
N ALA A 16 -4.08 -11.30 -8.35
CA ALA A 16 -4.90 -12.02 -7.38
C ALA A 16 -4.04 -12.57 -6.24
N ILE A 17 -4.46 -12.34 -5.00
CA ILE A 17 -3.74 -12.77 -3.79
C ILE A 17 -4.58 -13.80 -3.06
N PHE A 18 -3.95 -14.90 -2.65
CA PHE A 18 -4.60 -16.02 -1.97
C PHE A 18 -3.92 -16.30 -0.63
N ALA A 19 -4.72 -16.49 0.42
CA ALA A 19 -4.23 -16.92 1.72
C ALA A 19 -3.87 -18.42 1.67
N ARG A 20 -2.65 -18.77 2.09
CA ARG A 20 -2.20 -20.18 2.20
C ARG A 20 -2.57 -20.83 3.53
N THR A 21 -2.93 -20.02 4.52
CA THR A 21 -3.32 -20.40 5.88
C THR A 21 -4.41 -19.44 6.37
N ALA A 22 -5.00 -19.73 7.53
CA ALA A 22 -5.87 -18.76 8.21
C ALA A 22 -5.09 -17.46 8.51
N LEU A 23 -5.74 -16.32 8.26
CA LEU A 23 -5.21 -14.98 8.45
C LEU A 23 -6.37 -14.06 8.82
N GLU A 24 -6.11 -13.12 9.73
CA GLU A 24 -6.98 -11.98 9.97
C GLU A 24 -6.47 -10.79 9.14
N ILE A 25 -7.37 -10.15 8.38
CA ILE A 25 -7.05 -9.04 7.49
C ILE A 25 -7.79 -7.80 7.99
N PHE A 26 -7.04 -6.73 8.23
CA PHE A 26 -7.57 -5.40 8.44
C PHE A 26 -7.49 -4.62 7.14
N GLU A 27 -8.65 -4.21 6.61
CA GLU A 27 -8.75 -3.45 5.37
C GLU A 27 -9.04 -1.98 5.67
N LEU A 28 -8.35 -1.08 4.97
CA LEU A 28 -8.72 0.33 4.88
C LEU A 28 -9.26 0.60 3.47
N PRO A 29 -10.59 0.69 3.29
CA PRO A 29 -11.18 0.98 1.99
C PRO A 29 -10.79 2.38 1.50
N PHE A 30 -10.59 2.54 0.18
CA PHE A 30 -10.27 3.83 -0.41
C PHE A 30 -11.31 4.91 -0.07
N ALA A 31 -12.60 4.56 -0.09
CA ALA A 31 -13.68 5.49 0.29
C ALA A 31 -13.54 5.96 1.76
N ALA A 32 -13.15 5.08 2.68
CA ALA A 32 -12.91 5.46 4.07
C ALA A 32 -11.68 6.38 4.20
N TYR A 33 -10.66 6.17 3.36
CA TYR A 33 -9.53 7.08 3.28
C TYR A 33 -9.92 8.46 2.74
N VAL A 34 -10.78 8.54 1.73
CA VAL A 34 -11.32 9.81 1.22
C VAL A 34 -12.09 10.54 2.33
N SER A 35 -12.99 9.87 3.04
CA SER A 35 -13.70 10.50 4.17
C SER A 35 -12.73 11.01 5.24
N LEU A 36 -11.67 10.25 5.55
CA LEU A 36 -10.63 10.70 6.48
C LEU A 36 -9.92 11.98 6.00
N THR A 37 -9.69 12.14 4.69
CA THR A 37 -9.07 13.36 4.14
C THR A 37 -9.96 14.59 4.28
N GLU A 38 -11.29 14.41 4.29
CA GLU A 38 -12.27 15.48 4.43
C GLU A 38 -12.48 15.84 5.92
N GLU A 39 -12.57 14.83 6.78
CA GLU A 39 -12.85 15.01 8.21
C GLU A 39 -11.60 15.43 9.01
N GLU A 40 -10.46 14.81 8.73
CA GLU A 40 -9.22 14.94 9.53
C GLU A 40 -7.97 15.03 8.62
N PRO A 41 -7.82 16.13 7.86
CA PRO A 41 -6.79 16.26 6.83
C PRO A 41 -5.35 16.12 7.36
N GLU A 42 -5.09 16.55 8.60
CA GLU A 42 -3.77 16.40 9.21
C GLU A 42 -3.42 14.94 9.50
N ILE A 43 -4.40 14.12 9.88
CA ILE A 43 -4.22 12.70 10.11
C ILE A 43 -4.03 11.99 8.78
N ALA A 44 -4.86 12.31 7.78
CA ALA A 44 -4.73 11.76 6.44
C ALA A 44 -3.34 12.03 5.85
N LEU A 45 -2.81 13.25 5.99
CA LEU A 45 -1.46 13.58 5.52
C LEU A 45 -0.37 12.73 6.21
N LYS A 46 -0.48 12.52 7.53
CA LYS A 46 0.46 11.66 8.27
C LYS A 46 0.41 10.22 7.77
N VAL A 47 -0.79 9.70 7.50
CA VAL A 47 -1.01 8.37 6.92
C VAL A 47 -0.38 8.28 5.53
N GLN A 48 -0.63 9.25 4.65
CA GLN A 48 -0.06 9.29 3.29
C GLN A 48 1.48 9.28 3.30
N ILE A 49 2.10 10.08 4.18
CA ILE A 49 3.56 10.14 4.31
C ILE A 49 4.11 8.79 4.80
N ALA A 50 3.46 8.18 5.80
CA ALA A 50 3.86 6.87 6.31
C ALA A 50 3.79 5.79 5.22
N LEU A 51 2.68 5.74 4.47
CA LEU A 51 2.50 4.82 3.35
C LEU A 51 3.57 5.03 2.27
N SER A 52 3.84 6.28 1.90
CA SER A 52 4.85 6.63 0.88
C SER A 52 6.26 6.19 1.29
N ARG A 53 6.61 6.30 2.57
CA ARG A 53 7.90 5.83 3.10
C ARG A 53 8.03 4.31 3.02
N VAL A 54 6.97 3.58 3.42
CA VAL A 54 6.95 2.11 3.35
C VAL A 54 7.05 1.65 1.90
N LEU A 55 6.27 2.25 1.00
CA LEU A 55 6.27 1.92 -0.42
C LEU A 55 7.64 2.20 -1.06
N GLY A 56 8.21 3.38 -0.80
CA GLY A 56 9.52 3.74 -1.31
C GLY A 56 10.65 2.85 -0.80
N ALA A 57 10.61 2.41 0.46
CA ALA A 57 11.59 1.46 1.00
C ALA A 57 11.49 0.08 0.32
N ARG A 58 10.28 -0.36 -0.03
CA ARG A 58 10.04 -1.64 -0.70
C ARG A 58 10.43 -1.62 -2.16
N LEU A 59 10.10 -0.55 -2.89
CA LEU A 59 10.50 -0.41 -4.29
C LEU A 59 12.03 -0.46 -4.43
N ARG A 60 12.76 0.25 -3.58
CA ARG A 60 14.23 0.17 -3.56
C ARG A 60 14.76 -1.24 -3.24
N GLY A 61 14.07 -1.99 -2.39
CA GLY A 61 14.43 -3.38 -2.08
C GLY A 61 14.10 -4.36 -3.22
N ALA A 62 12.99 -4.13 -3.93
CA ALA A 62 12.61 -4.91 -5.10
C ALA A 62 13.59 -4.67 -6.27
N ASP A 63 13.99 -3.42 -6.49
CA ASP A 63 15.00 -3.07 -7.50
C ASP A 63 16.34 -3.77 -7.21
N ALA A 64 16.76 -3.82 -5.94
CA ALA A 64 17.97 -4.53 -5.53
C ALA A 64 17.88 -6.04 -5.77
N LEU A 65 16.72 -6.66 -5.47
CA LEU A 65 16.48 -8.08 -5.71
C LEU A 65 16.43 -8.43 -7.21
N THR A 66 15.90 -7.52 -8.03
CA THR A 66 15.82 -7.70 -9.50
C THR A 66 17.22 -7.65 -10.12
N TRP A 67 18.07 -6.74 -9.65
CA TRP A 67 19.47 -6.63 -10.10
C TRP A 67 20.32 -7.88 -9.75
N GLU A 68 20.09 -8.50 -8.59
CA GLU A 68 20.75 -9.76 -8.19
C GLU A 68 20.32 -10.98 -9.04
N LEU A 69 19.11 -10.97 -9.60
CA LEU A 69 18.61 -12.06 -10.46
C LEU A 69 19.09 -11.96 -11.91
N ASP A 70 19.47 -10.75 -12.36
CA ASP A 70 19.96 -10.46 -13.71
C ASP A 70 21.50 -10.49 -13.84
N SER A 71 22.22 -10.78 -12.74
CA SER A 71 23.70 -10.86 -12.66
C SER A 71 24.19 -12.30 -12.52
#